data_AF-A0A2T3QP69-F1
#
_entry.id   AF-A0A2T3QP69-F1
#
_cell.length_a   1.000
_cell.length_b   1.000
_cell.length_c   1.000
_cell.angle_alpha   90.00
_cell.angle_beta   90.00
_cell.angle_gamma   90.00
#
_symmetry.space_group_name_H-M   'P 1'
#
loop_
_entity.id
_entity.type
_entity.pdbx_description
1 polymer ?
#
loop_
_entity_poly.entity_id
_entity_poly.type
_entity_poly.pdbx_seq_one_letter_code
_entity_poly.pdbx_strand_id
1 'polypeptide(L)'
;MKRRRNPQQTKQALFDALDRLVRQEPEHPDLKDRIAAGKEVKINKANVEKEAGLSNNAAKGHQDVLDAIEATLVRKEFGDSNITDDVIKRHPAYQDLKSKYDSGLEARKKLRKQKEDHQAELERKDEAISKHLAHTHELLVSLWNAIPPQDVDARMRAAKDLANIIDVNFNQNGAKVRAAEDDEN
;
A
#
# COMPACT_ATOMS: atom_id res chain seq x y z
N MET A 1 3.52 -27.17 42.28
CA MET A 1 4.05 -28.18 41.34
C MET A 1 3.99 -27.63 39.92
N LYS A 2 5.11 -27.23 39.31
CA LYS A 2 5.15 -26.91 37.86
C LYS A 2 5.07 -28.25 37.11
N ARG A 3 3.94 -28.55 36.46
CA ARG A 3 3.84 -29.69 35.53
C ARG A 3 4.94 -29.49 34.48
N ARG A 4 5.92 -30.39 34.43
CA ARG A 4 6.88 -30.39 33.32
C ARG A 4 6.10 -30.75 32.06
N ARG A 5 5.77 -29.76 31.24
CA ARG A 5 5.27 -30.00 29.89
C ARG A 5 6.37 -30.76 29.16
N ASN A 6 6.09 -32.00 28.77
CA ASN A 6 6.98 -32.77 27.92
C ASN A 6 6.80 -32.26 26.48
N PRO A 7 7.79 -31.54 25.91
CA PRO A 7 7.63 -30.91 24.60
C PRO A 7 7.37 -31.94 23.50
N GLN A 8 7.90 -33.15 23.63
CA GLN A 8 7.71 -34.22 22.65
C GLN A 8 6.27 -34.74 22.62
N GLN A 9 5.64 -34.86 23.79
CA GLN A 9 4.23 -35.28 23.88
C GLN A 9 3.29 -34.20 23.34
N THR A 10 3.60 -32.92 23.59
CA THR A 10 2.84 -31.80 23.03
C THR A 10 2.96 -31.76 21.50
N LYS A 11 4.16 -31.99 20.97
CA LYS A 11 4.40 -32.11 19.53
C LYS A 11 3.59 -33.25 18.91
N GLN A 12 3.62 -34.46 19.48
CA GLN A 12 2.84 -35.61 18.99
C GLN A 12 1.35 -35.32 18.98
N ALA A 13 0.80 -34.80 20.08
CA ALA A 13 -0.62 -34.45 20.16
C ALA A 13 -1.06 -33.43 19.09
N LEU A 14 -0.18 -32.48 18.73
CA LEU A 14 -0.45 -31.52 17.66
C LEU A 14 -0.40 -32.17 16.26
N PHE A 15 0.50 -33.12 16.02
CA PHE A 15 0.54 -33.88 14.76
C PHE A 15 -0.68 -34.79 14.62
N ASP A 16 -1.06 -35.49 15.69
CA ASP A 16 -2.25 -36.36 15.68
C ASP A 16 -3.52 -35.54 15.44
N ALA A 17 -3.63 -34.37 16.08
CA ALA A 17 -4.73 -33.43 15.85
C ALA A 17 -4.76 -32.89 14.41
N LEU A 18 -3.59 -32.62 13.82
CA LEU A 18 -3.49 -32.21 12.41
C LEU A 18 -3.98 -33.33 11.47
N ASP A 19 -3.55 -34.57 11.70
CA ASP A 19 -3.96 -35.73 10.89
C ASP A 19 -5.48 -35.95 10.95
N ARG A 20 -6.09 -35.82 12.13
CA ARG A 20 -7.55 -35.89 12.30
C ARG A 20 -8.29 -34.80 11.52
N LEU A 21 -7.77 -33.57 11.55
CA LEU A 21 -8.35 -32.45 10.80
C LEU A 21 -8.21 -32.63 9.28
N VAL A 22 -7.11 -33.21 8.82
CA VAL A 22 -6.91 -33.55 7.40
C VAL A 22 -7.92 -34.61 6.96
N ARG A 23 -8.19 -35.63 7.79
CA ARG A 23 -9.20 -36.68 7.53
C ARG A 23 -10.64 -36.23 7.71
N GLN A 24 -10.88 -34.98 8.15
CA GLN A 24 -12.19 -34.45 8.54
C GLN A 24 -12.89 -35.25 9.66
N GLU A 25 -12.11 -35.88 10.54
CA GLU A 25 -12.58 -36.65 11.68
C GLU A 25 -12.14 -36.00 13.01
N PRO A 26 -12.61 -34.78 13.34
CA PRO A 26 -12.26 -34.13 14.61
C PRO A 26 -12.92 -34.83 15.80
N GLU A 27 -12.17 -34.96 16.88
CA GLU A 27 -12.65 -35.44 18.18
C GLU A 27 -13.21 -34.32 19.03
N HIS A 28 -12.79 -33.06 18.81
CA HIS A 28 -13.27 -31.94 19.62
C HIS A 28 -14.77 -31.65 19.32
N PRO A 29 -15.65 -31.58 20.34
CA PRO A 29 -17.09 -31.38 20.17
C PRO A 29 -17.44 -30.20 19.26
N ASP A 30 -16.87 -29.01 19.51
CA ASP A 30 -17.14 -27.81 18.69
C ASP A 30 -16.78 -27.98 17.21
N LEU A 31 -15.74 -28.75 16.89
CA LEU A 31 -15.30 -28.96 15.51
C LEU A 31 -16.15 -30.04 14.84
N LYS A 32 -16.55 -31.06 15.59
CA LYS A 32 -17.49 -32.09 15.16
C LYS A 32 -18.87 -31.52 14.85
N ASP A 33 -19.40 -30.66 15.72
CA ASP A 33 -20.69 -29.99 15.53
C ASP A 33 -20.66 -29.06 14.30
N ARG A 34 -19.52 -28.44 14.01
CA ARG A 34 -19.35 -27.63 12.79
C ARG A 34 -19.43 -28.47 11.52
N ILE A 35 -18.79 -29.63 11.50
CA ILE A 35 -18.88 -30.56 10.36
C ILE A 35 -20.31 -31.08 10.21
N ALA A 36 -20.96 -31.46 11.32
CA ALA A 36 -22.36 -31.90 11.32
C ALA A 36 -23.32 -30.80 10.81
N ALA A 37 -23.01 -29.53 11.08
CA ALA A 37 -23.73 -28.38 10.55
C ALA A 37 -23.40 -28.03 9.08
N GLY A 38 -22.63 -28.87 8.38
CA GLY A 38 -22.21 -28.65 6.99
C GLY A 38 -21.17 -27.55 6.79
N LYS A 39 -20.50 -27.10 7.86
CA LYS A 39 -19.46 -26.06 7.78
C LYS A 39 -18.08 -26.70 7.71
N GLU A 40 -17.29 -26.27 6.72
CA GLU A 40 -15.91 -26.72 6.58
C GLU A 40 -15.04 -26.21 7.75
N VAL A 41 -14.29 -27.13 8.36
CA VAL A 41 -13.28 -26.79 9.37
C VAL A 41 -12.00 -26.42 8.65
N LYS A 42 -11.62 -25.15 8.75
CA LYS A 42 -10.36 -24.64 8.20
C LYS A 42 -9.18 -25.20 9.00
N ILE A 43 -8.18 -25.75 8.31
CA ILE A 43 -6.92 -26.16 8.93
C ILE A 43 -6.15 -24.87 9.27
N ASN A 44 -6.03 -24.54 10.55
CA ASN A 44 -5.24 -23.42 11.01
C ASN A 44 -4.66 -23.74 12.39
N LYS A 45 -3.62 -23.00 12.80
CA LYS A 45 -2.97 -23.18 14.11
C LYS A 45 -3.97 -23.25 15.26
N ALA A 46 -4.95 -22.35 15.29
CA ALA A 46 -5.91 -22.28 16.38
C ALA A 46 -6.83 -23.51 16.46
N ASN A 47 -7.26 -24.06 15.33
CA ASN A 47 -8.12 -25.24 15.30
C ASN A 47 -7.32 -26.52 15.59
N VAL A 48 -6.06 -26.59 15.17
CA VAL A 48 -5.15 -27.70 15.54
C VAL A 48 -4.88 -27.69 17.04
N GLU A 49 -4.61 -26.52 17.63
CA GLU A 49 -4.43 -26.39 19.09
C GLU A 49 -5.69 -26.76 19.86
N LYS A 50 -6.87 -26.35 19.37
CA LYS A 50 -8.17 -26.72 19.97
C LYS A 50 -8.45 -28.22 19.87
N GLU A 51 -8.21 -28.80 18.70
CA GLU A 51 -8.38 -30.24 18.46
C GLU A 51 -7.44 -31.09 19.32
N ALA A 52 -6.23 -30.59 19.59
CA ALA A 52 -5.29 -31.22 20.51
C ALA A 52 -5.63 -31.00 22.00
N GLY A 53 -6.69 -30.23 22.33
CA GLY A 53 -7.05 -29.89 23.71
C GLY A 53 -6.01 -29.00 24.42
N LEU A 54 -5.21 -28.24 23.65
CA LEU A 54 -4.13 -27.42 24.16
C LEU A 54 -4.52 -25.93 24.25
N SER A 55 -3.80 -25.20 25.09
CA SER A 55 -3.97 -23.75 25.22
C SER A 55 -3.58 -23.03 23.92
N ASN A 56 -4.26 -21.93 23.61
CA ASN A 56 -3.85 -21.01 22.54
C ASN A 56 -2.35 -20.69 22.64
N ASN A 57 -1.62 -20.79 21.53
CA ASN A 57 -0.16 -20.67 21.39
C ASN A 57 0.69 -21.87 21.84
N ALA A 58 0.11 -23.04 22.09
CA ALA A 58 0.89 -24.25 22.36
C ALA A 58 1.83 -24.63 21.20
N ALA A 59 1.48 -24.35 19.94
CA ALA A 59 2.30 -24.66 18.78
C ALA A 59 3.42 -23.62 18.52
N LYS A 60 3.49 -22.52 19.29
CA LYS A 60 4.49 -21.44 19.05
C LYS A 60 5.94 -21.91 19.18
N GLY A 61 6.20 -22.92 20.01
CA GLY A 61 7.54 -23.49 20.20
C GLY A 61 7.89 -24.66 19.28
N HIS A 62 6.97 -25.03 18.38
CA HIS A 62 7.06 -26.22 17.53
C HIS A 62 6.98 -25.79 16.06
N GLN A 63 8.11 -25.31 15.53
CA GLN A 63 8.18 -24.80 14.15
C GLN A 63 7.84 -25.89 13.13
N ASP A 64 8.28 -27.12 13.39
CA ASP A 64 7.95 -28.31 12.61
C ASP A 64 6.44 -28.58 12.46
N VAL A 65 5.66 -28.33 13.52
CA VAL A 65 4.18 -28.44 13.45
C VAL A 65 3.61 -27.32 12.59
N LEU A 66 4.14 -26.10 12.71
CA LEU A 66 3.69 -24.96 11.90
C LEU A 66 3.99 -25.20 10.41
N ASP A 67 5.20 -25.68 10.11
CA ASP A 67 5.62 -26.03 8.75
C ASP A 67 4.75 -27.16 8.18
N ALA A 68 4.34 -28.14 9.01
CA ALA A 68 3.42 -29.19 8.60
C ALA A 68 1.99 -28.68 8.33
N ILE A 69 1.50 -27.73 9.12
CA ILE A 69 0.21 -27.05 8.87
C ILE A 69 0.25 -26.28 7.55
N GLU A 70 1.34 -25.56 7.29
CA GLU A 70 1.52 -24.85 6.01
C GLU A 70 1.63 -25.83 4.84
N ALA A 71 2.41 -26.91 4.98
CA ALA A 71 2.55 -27.94 3.96
C ALA A 71 1.21 -28.62 3.64
N THR A 72 0.40 -28.92 4.65
CA THR A 72 -0.95 -29.51 4.46
C THR A 72 -1.91 -28.54 3.78
N LEU A 73 -1.85 -27.25 4.09
CA LEU A 73 -2.62 -26.21 3.38
C LEU A 73 -2.21 -26.11 1.90
N VAL A 74 -0.90 -26.05 1.63
CA VAL A 74 -0.37 -26.00 0.26
C VAL A 74 -0.79 -27.24 -0.52
N ARG A 75 -0.68 -28.44 0.08
CA ARG A 75 -1.14 -29.69 -0.55
C ARG A 75 -2.63 -29.70 -0.84
N LYS A 76 -3.45 -29.10 0.02
CA LYS A 76 -4.90 -29.02 -0.19
C LYS A 76 -5.26 -28.10 -1.36
N GLU A 77 -4.53 -26.99 -1.52
CA GLU A 77 -4.80 -26.00 -2.57
C GLU A 77 -4.18 -26.36 -3.93
N PHE A 78 -2.95 -26.90 -3.92
CA PHE A 78 -2.15 -27.12 -5.12
C PHE A 78 -1.85 -28.59 -5.43
N GLY A 79 -2.27 -29.52 -4.56
CA GLY A 79 -1.96 -30.95 -4.67
C GLY A 79 -0.54 -31.31 -4.21
N ASP A 80 -0.22 -32.60 -4.22
CA ASP A 80 1.15 -33.06 -3.97
C ASP A 80 2.04 -32.69 -5.18
N SER A 81 3.00 -31.79 -4.95
CA SER A 81 4.04 -31.48 -5.93
C SER A 81 5.30 -32.29 -5.62
N ASN A 82 5.78 -33.04 -6.60
CA ASN A 82 7.06 -33.76 -6.51
C ASN A 82 8.28 -32.87 -6.76
N ILE A 83 8.06 -31.56 -6.93
CA ILE A 83 9.11 -30.60 -7.24
C ILE A 83 9.45 -29.84 -5.97
N THR A 84 10.69 -30.00 -5.50
CA THR A 84 11.16 -29.24 -4.34
C THR A 84 11.29 -27.76 -4.67
N ASP A 85 11.08 -26.94 -3.65
CA ASP A 85 11.13 -25.47 -3.74
C ASP A 85 12.49 -24.97 -4.29
N ASP A 86 13.56 -25.70 -4.01
CA ASP A 86 14.90 -25.42 -4.53
C ASP A 86 15.03 -25.64 -6.03
N VAL A 87 14.29 -26.59 -6.60
CA VAL A 87 14.26 -26.82 -8.05
C VAL A 87 13.52 -25.68 -8.74
N ILE A 88 12.43 -25.19 -8.14
CA ILE A 88 11.67 -24.02 -8.63
C ILE A 88 12.56 -22.78 -8.61
N LYS A 89 13.28 -22.53 -7.52
CA LYS A 89 14.19 -21.38 -7.38
C LYS A 89 15.35 -21.38 -8.37
N ARG A 90 15.78 -22.57 -8.82
CA ARG A 90 16.83 -22.74 -9.84
C ARG A 90 16.29 -22.63 -11.26
N HIS A 91 14.97 -22.68 -11.45
CA HIS A 91 14.38 -22.59 -12.78
C HIS A 91 14.61 -21.20 -13.38
N PRO A 92 15.05 -21.08 -14.66
CA PRO A 92 15.36 -19.79 -15.29
C PRO A 92 14.20 -18.79 -15.22
N ALA A 93 12.96 -19.26 -15.44
CA ALA A 93 11.77 -18.41 -15.36
C ALA A 93 11.55 -17.80 -13.97
N TYR A 94 11.90 -18.52 -12.89
CA TYR A 94 11.82 -17.98 -11.53
C TYR A 94 12.88 -16.90 -11.30
N GLN A 95 14.11 -17.14 -11.76
CA GLN A 95 15.20 -16.17 -11.65
C GLN A 95 14.91 -14.89 -12.43
N ASP A 96 14.39 -15.02 -13.65
CA ASP A 96 13.98 -13.88 -14.47
C ASP A 96 12.86 -13.09 -13.80
N LEU A 97 11.84 -13.78 -13.27
CA LEU A 97 10.73 -13.12 -12.58
C LEU A 97 11.19 -12.43 -11.30
N LYS A 98 12.08 -13.08 -10.53
CA LYS A 98 12.67 -12.51 -9.32
C LYS A 98 13.49 -11.27 -9.63
N SER A 99 14.34 -11.33 -10.65
CA SER A 99 15.13 -10.18 -11.09
C SER A 99 14.25 -9.01 -11.53
N LYS A 100 13.18 -9.28 -12.29
CA LYS A 100 12.21 -8.25 -12.68
C LYS A 100 11.51 -7.64 -11.46
N TYR A 101 11.09 -8.47 -10.52
CA TYR A 101 10.47 -8.02 -9.28
C TYR A 101 11.41 -7.10 -8.48
N ASP A 102 12.66 -7.52 -8.28
CA ASP A 102 13.65 -6.74 -7.53
C ASP A 102 13.98 -5.42 -8.24
N SER A 103 14.14 -5.43 -9.57
CA SER A 103 14.34 -4.21 -10.35
C SER A 103 13.13 -3.25 -10.28
N GLY A 104 11.92 -3.79 -10.29
CA GLY A 104 10.68 -3.03 -10.17
C GLY A 104 10.53 -2.40 -8.79
N LEU A 105 10.98 -3.09 -7.74
CA LEU A 105 11.00 -2.58 -6.38
C LEU A 105 11.94 -1.37 -6.24
N GLU A 106 13.15 -1.46 -6.78
CA GLU A 106 14.10 -0.35 -6.76
C GLU A 106 13.62 0.84 -7.62
N ALA A 107 13.04 0.57 -8.79
CA ALA A 107 12.43 1.62 -9.63
C ALA A 107 11.29 2.34 -8.88
N ARG A 108 10.41 1.60 -8.20
CA ARG A 108 9.34 2.18 -7.38
C ARG A 108 9.89 3.05 -6.26
N LYS A 109 10.93 2.59 -5.57
CA LYS A 109 11.57 3.35 -4.49
C LYS A 109 12.16 4.66 -5.01
N LYS A 110 12.82 4.63 -6.17
CA LYS A 110 13.37 5.82 -6.83
C LYS A 110 12.28 6.80 -7.26
N LEU A 111 11.22 6.31 -7.92
CA LEU A 111 10.08 7.12 -8.34
C LEU A 111 9.36 7.76 -7.15
N ARG A 112 9.21 7.02 -6.05
CA ARG A 112 8.64 7.56 -4.82
C ARG A 112 9.48 8.71 -4.27
N LYS A 113 10.80 8.54 -4.21
CA LYS A 113 11.71 9.61 -3.77
C LYS A 113 11.61 10.84 -4.68
N GLN A 114 11.62 10.65 -6.01
CA GLN A 114 11.47 11.76 -6.96
C GLN A 114 10.14 12.49 -6.79
N LYS A 115 9.04 11.77 -6.53
CA LYS A 115 7.75 12.37 -6.25
C LYS A 115 7.79 13.22 -4.97
N GLU A 116 8.40 12.70 -3.90
CA GLU A 116 8.55 13.42 -2.63
C GLU A 116 9.41 14.68 -2.82
N ASP A 117 10.52 14.59 -3.56
CA ASP A 117 11.41 15.72 -3.87
C ASP A 117 10.68 16.80 -4.70
N HIS A 118 9.95 16.41 -5.76
CA HIS A 118 9.18 17.36 -6.58
C HIS A 118 8.04 18.00 -5.81
N GLN A 119 7.38 17.26 -4.92
CA GLN A 119 6.31 17.80 -4.09
C GLN A 119 6.85 18.86 -3.11
N ALA A 120 7.99 18.59 -2.47
CA ALA A 120 8.65 19.58 -1.62
C ALA A 120 9.10 20.83 -2.40
N GLU A 121 9.56 20.65 -3.65
CA GLU A 121 9.92 21.78 -4.52
C GLU A 121 8.70 22.62 -4.91
N LEU A 122 7.57 22.00 -5.23
CA LEU A 122 6.31 22.70 -5.50
C LEU A 122 5.86 23.51 -4.29
N GLU A 123 5.82 22.90 -3.11
CA GLU A 123 5.42 23.58 -1.87
C GLU A 123 6.32 24.80 -1.59
N ARG A 124 7.64 24.66 -1.80
CA ARG A 124 8.59 25.77 -1.65
C ARG A 124 8.32 26.90 -2.66
N LYS A 125 8.03 26.57 -3.92
CA LYS A 125 7.75 27.55 -4.97
C LYS A 125 6.41 28.25 -4.72
N ASP A 126 5.39 27.52 -4.34
CA ASP A 126 4.08 28.08 -4.00
C ASP A 126 4.17 29.04 -2.82
N GLU A 127 4.94 28.69 -1.79
CA GLU A 127 5.19 29.59 -0.66
C GLU A 127 5.94 30.86 -1.10
N ALA A 128 6.95 30.73 -1.97
CA ALA A 128 7.69 31.87 -2.50
C ALA A 128 6.81 32.79 -3.35
N ILE A 129 5.97 32.22 -4.23
CA ILE A 129 5.01 32.97 -5.06
C ILE A 129 3.99 33.66 -4.17
N SER A 130 3.45 32.97 -3.17
CA SER A 130 2.48 33.55 -2.22
C SER A 130 3.06 34.74 -1.46
N LYS A 131 4.30 34.61 -0.96
CA LYS A 131 5.04 35.72 -0.30
C LYS A 131 5.27 36.89 -1.25
N HIS A 132 5.69 36.62 -2.47
CA HIS A 132 5.92 37.66 -3.47
C HIS A 132 4.60 38.37 -3.84
N LEU A 133 3.52 37.61 -4.05
CA LEU A 133 2.20 38.14 -4.33
C LEU A 133 1.71 39.05 -3.20
N ALA A 134 1.82 38.61 -1.94
CA ALA A 134 1.45 39.42 -0.78
C ALA A 134 2.24 40.73 -0.72
N HIS A 135 3.56 40.66 -0.92
CA HIS A 135 4.43 41.84 -0.94
C HIS A 135 4.07 42.81 -2.08
N THR A 136 3.87 42.29 -3.30
CA THR A 136 3.46 43.14 -4.44
C THR A 136 2.09 43.76 -4.23
N HIS A 137 1.14 43.03 -3.62
CA HIS A 137 -0.17 43.56 -3.26
C HIS A 137 -0.06 44.70 -2.26
N GLU A 138 0.71 44.52 -1.19
CA GLU A 138 0.95 45.56 -0.19
C GLU A 138 1.55 46.81 -0.83
N LEU A 139 2.60 46.63 -1.66
CA LEU A 139 3.22 47.73 -2.40
C LEU A 139 2.21 48.44 -3.31
N LEU A 140 1.40 47.69 -4.05
CA LEU A 140 0.34 48.25 -4.91
C LEU A 140 -0.67 49.07 -4.10
N VAL A 141 -1.10 48.58 -2.94
CA VAL A 141 -2.03 49.30 -2.05
C VAL A 141 -1.36 50.56 -1.46
N SER A 142 -0.10 50.49 -1.02
CA SER A 142 0.62 51.68 -0.55
C SER A 142 0.77 52.72 -1.64
N LEU A 143 1.14 52.31 -2.86
CA LEU A 143 1.24 53.17 -4.03
C LEU A 143 -0.12 53.71 -4.49
N TRP A 144 -1.21 53.00 -4.20
CA TRP A 144 -2.57 53.46 -4.44
C TRP A 144 -2.95 54.57 -3.46
N ASN A 145 -2.68 54.36 -2.17
CA ASN A 145 -3.00 55.32 -1.12
C ASN A 145 -2.12 56.57 -1.16
N ALA A 146 -0.93 56.49 -1.77
CA ALA A 146 -0.05 57.63 -1.97
C ALA A 146 -0.48 58.57 -3.11
N ILE A 147 -1.50 58.20 -3.91
CA ILE A 147 -1.99 59.05 -4.99
C ILE A 147 -2.79 60.22 -4.39
N PRO A 148 -2.53 61.45 -4.82
CA PRO A 148 -3.36 62.58 -4.45
C PRO A 148 -4.83 62.37 -4.89
N PRO A 149 -5.83 62.75 -4.06
CA PRO A 149 -7.24 62.50 -4.37
C PRO A 149 -7.70 63.01 -5.74
N GLN A 150 -7.12 64.12 -6.22
CA GLN A 150 -7.43 64.71 -7.53
C GLN A 150 -7.04 63.85 -8.73
N ASP A 151 -6.12 62.90 -8.57
CA ASP A 151 -5.57 62.09 -9.66
C ASP A 151 -6.12 60.65 -9.66
N VAL A 152 -6.93 60.28 -8.67
CA VAL A 152 -7.48 58.92 -8.49
C VAL A 152 -8.34 58.50 -9.68
N ASP A 153 -9.22 59.39 -10.18
CA ASP A 153 -10.11 59.10 -11.30
C ASP A 153 -9.36 58.88 -12.63
N ALA A 154 -8.30 59.66 -12.86
CA ALA A 154 -7.47 59.51 -14.05
C ALA A 154 -6.71 58.17 -14.04
N ARG A 155 -6.20 57.77 -12.87
CA ARG A 155 -5.50 56.49 -12.71
C ARG A 155 -6.45 55.29 -12.77
N MET A 156 -7.67 55.40 -12.23
CA MET A 156 -8.72 54.37 -12.33
C MET A 156 -9.06 54.06 -13.79
N ARG A 157 -9.15 55.08 -14.66
CA ARG A 157 -9.36 54.87 -16.10
C ARG A 157 -8.18 54.14 -16.75
N ALA A 158 -6.95 54.59 -16.49
CA ALA A 158 -5.76 53.93 -17.01
C ALA A 158 -5.62 52.47 -16.54
N ALA A 159 -5.97 52.16 -15.29
CA ALA A 159 -5.98 50.81 -14.76
C ALA A 159 -7.02 49.91 -15.45
N LYS A 160 -8.21 50.45 -15.73
CA LYS A 160 -9.26 49.74 -16.48
C LYS A 160 -8.83 49.45 -17.93
N ASP A 161 -8.15 50.40 -18.57
CA ASP A 161 -7.62 50.20 -19.92
C ASP A 161 -6.52 49.13 -19.95
N LEU A 162 -5.65 49.11 -18.94
CA LEU A 162 -4.64 48.06 -18.75
C LEU A 162 -5.27 46.67 -18.52
N ALA A 163 -6.30 46.58 -17.69
CA ALA A 163 -7.01 45.32 -17.43
C ALA A 163 -7.61 44.74 -18.72
N ASN A 164 -8.23 45.58 -19.55
CA ASN A 164 -8.78 45.18 -20.85
C ASN A 164 -7.69 44.62 -21.79
N ILE A 165 -6.49 45.21 -21.80
CA ILE A 165 -5.37 44.74 -22.63
C ILE A 165 -4.85 43.37 -22.15
N ILE A 166 -4.76 43.17 -20.83
CA ILE A 166 -4.29 41.91 -20.24
C ILE A 166 -5.28 40.77 -20.53
N ASP A 167 -6.58 41.00 -20.38
CA ASP A 167 -7.62 40.00 -20.67
C ASP A 167 -7.62 39.54 -22.14
N VAL A 168 -7.36 40.46 -23.07
CA VAL A 168 -7.25 40.13 -24.50
C VAL A 168 -6.02 39.24 -24.75
N ASN A 169 -4.88 39.53 -24.13
CA ASN A 169 -3.64 38.77 -24.33
C ASN A 169 -3.65 37.38 -23.66
N PHE A 170 -4.25 37.25 -22.47
CA PHE A 170 -4.39 35.95 -21.80
C PHE A 170 -5.33 35.01 -22.58
N ASN A 171 -6.43 35.53 -23.14
CA ASN A 171 -7.31 34.74 -23.98
C ASN A 171 -6.66 34.32 -25.31
N GLN A 172 -5.85 35.18 -25.93
CA GLN A 172 -5.13 34.83 -27.16
C GLN A 172 -4.03 33.78 -26.93
N ASN A 173 -3.28 33.87 -25.83
CA ASN A 173 -2.25 32.89 -25.50
C ASN A 173 -2.84 31.57 -24.99
N GLY A 174 -3.93 31.60 -24.23
CA GLY A 174 -4.67 30.39 -23.81
C GLY A 174 -5.28 29.62 -25.00
N ALA A 175 -5.71 30.33 -26.05
CA ALA A 175 -6.19 29.71 -27.29
C ALA A 175 -5.06 29.06 -28.10
N LYS A 176 -3.85 29.65 -28.13
CA LYS A 176 -2.68 29.07 -28.81
C LYS A 176 -2.13 27.81 -28.12
N VAL A 177 -2.15 27.76 -26.79
CA VAL A 177 -1.69 26.58 -26.04
C VAL A 177 -2.63 25.39 -26.26
N ARG A 178 -3.95 25.60 -26.27
CA ARG A 178 -4.92 24.54 -26.57
C ARG A 178 -4.79 24.00 -27.99
N ALA A 179 -4.54 24.87 -28.98
CA ALA A 179 -4.33 24.45 -30.36
C ALA A 179 -3.05 23.59 -30.53
N ALA A 180 -2.01 23.81 -29.72
CA ALA A 180 -0.78 23.02 -29.77
C ALA A 180 -0.92 21.64 -29.09
N GLU A 181 -1.79 21.52 -28.08
CA GLU A 181 -2.09 20.23 -27.42
C GLU A 181 -2.98 19.33 -28.30
N ASP A 182 -3.79 19.90 -29.18
CA ASP A 182 -4.65 19.15 -30.13
C ASP A 182 -3.88 18.65 -31.37
N ASP A 183 -2.71 19.22 -31.70
CA ASP A 183 -1.86 18.82 -32.84
C ASP A 183 -0.84 17.71 -32.50
N GLU A 184 -0.68 17.34 -31.22
CA GLU A 184 0.26 16.30 -30.75
C GLU A 184 -0.41 14.94 -30.43
N ASN A 185 -1.70 14.76 -30.77
CA ASN A 185 -2.45 13.49 -30.57
C ASN A 185 -2.79 12.76 -31.88
#